data_AF-A0A918N6Z1-F1
#
_entry.id   AF-A0A918N6Z1-F1
#
_cell.length_a   1.000
_cell.length_b   1.000
_cell.length_c   1.000
_cell.angle_alpha   90.00
_cell.angle_beta   90.00
_cell.angle_gamma   90.00
#
_symmetry.space_group_name_H-M   'P 1'
#
loop_
_entity.id
_entity.type
_entity.pdbx_description
1 polymer ?
#
loop_
_entity_poly.entity_id
_entity_poly.type
_entity_poly.pdbx_seq_one_letter_code
_entity_poly.pdbx_strand_id
1 'polypeptide(L)'
;MSGYLEEIDYNFDIFFDKLLIDINDSMKESEKSKEVFSESFKRIISIQAWRTEIVEQNSPDGACQFFKEAQNDALISHSLARQGAWRPSLMSLRSCIENTLLTLYYIDHPVEFNQWSKGKHRLGFSDLVKYLAAHPNFEGTKETENGLSELKREYETLSKAVHGSTKSFRMTKGGTISGLNSFTEQELGAWNTRERITICALNLILLFFFRNLLQGAAKRNLRKSIGLTTNTKKSENIKSLTGVKIPSQH
;
A
#
# COMPACT_ATOMS: atom_id res chain seq x y z
N MET A 1 32.16 32.25 -14.09
CA MET A 1 31.86 30.92 -13.53
C MET A 1 31.66 30.98 -12.02
N SER A 2 32.48 31.69 -11.24
CA SER A 2 32.29 31.83 -9.78
C SER A 2 30.91 32.38 -9.39
N GLY A 3 30.49 33.52 -9.95
CA GLY A 3 29.19 34.13 -9.61
C GLY A 3 27.96 33.28 -9.99
N TYR A 4 28.09 32.37 -10.96
CA TYR A 4 27.01 31.43 -11.31
C TYR A 4 26.89 30.29 -10.29
N LEU A 5 28.02 29.79 -9.79
CA LEU A 5 28.02 28.77 -8.73
C LEU A 5 27.52 29.36 -7.41
N GLU A 6 27.92 30.59 -7.06
CA GLU A 6 27.42 31.32 -5.89
C GLU A 6 25.90 31.53 -5.94
N GLU A 7 25.34 31.83 -7.12
CA GLU A 7 23.89 31.94 -7.32
C GLU A 7 23.17 30.59 -7.15
N ILE A 8 23.76 29.49 -7.63
CA ILE A 8 23.21 28.14 -7.45
C ILE A 8 23.19 27.79 -5.96
N ASP A 9 24.30 27.98 -5.25
CA ASP A 9 24.43 27.65 -3.83
C ASP A 9 23.44 28.47 -2.99
N TYR A 10 23.31 29.78 -3.28
CA TYR A 10 22.31 30.63 -2.64
C TYR A 10 20.87 30.14 -2.87
N ASN A 11 20.52 29.76 -4.09
CA ASN A 11 19.17 29.25 -4.40
C ASN A 11 18.92 27.86 -3.79
N PHE A 12 19.96 27.03 -3.66
CA PHE A 12 19.88 25.75 -2.97
C PHE A 12 19.50 25.97 -1.50
N ASP A 13 20.20 26.85 -0.79
CA ASP A 13 19.93 27.14 0.62
C ASP A 13 18.51 27.67 0.82
N ILE A 14 18.08 28.65 0.01
CA ILE A 14 16.70 29.18 0.05
C ILE A 14 15.67 28.08 -0.13
N PHE A 15 15.88 27.21 -1.12
CA PHE A 15 14.94 26.14 -1.42
C PHE A 15 14.82 25.16 -0.24
N PHE A 16 15.94 24.74 0.34
CA PHE A 16 15.95 23.77 1.43
C PHE A 16 15.39 24.36 2.73
N ASP A 17 15.70 25.61 3.05
CA ASP A 17 15.12 26.30 4.20
C ASP A 17 13.58 26.36 4.09
N LYS A 18 13.09 26.75 2.90
CA LYS A 18 11.65 26.77 2.63
C LYS A 18 11.03 25.38 2.71
N LEU A 19 11.68 24.36 2.15
CA LEU A 19 11.19 22.98 2.18
C LEU A 19 11.04 22.47 3.62
N LEU A 20 12.02 22.76 4.49
CA LEU A 20 11.97 22.36 5.90
C LEU A 20 10.82 23.05 6.63
N ILE A 21 10.55 24.32 6.34
CA ILE A 21 9.39 25.05 6.89
C ILE A 21 8.09 24.37 6.43
N ASP A 22 7.94 24.14 5.12
CA ASP A 22 6.74 23.54 4.53
C ASP A 22 6.44 22.14 5.10
N ILE A 23 7.48 21.31 5.31
CA ILE A 23 7.36 19.99 5.95
C ILE A 23 6.90 20.13 7.40
N ASN A 24 7.56 21.00 8.19
CA ASN A 24 7.25 21.17 9.60
C ASN A 24 5.82 21.69 9.81
N ASP A 25 5.40 22.64 8.99
CA ASP A 25 4.04 23.19 9.06
C ASP A 25 3.01 22.15 8.64
N SER A 26 3.27 21.38 7.57
CA SER A 26 2.42 20.25 7.19
C SER A 26 2.31 19.20 8.30
N MET A 27 3.41 18.89 8.99
CA MET A 27 3.39 17.95 10.12
C MET A 27 2.60 18.48 11.31
N LYS A 28 2.71 19.77 11.65
CA LYS A 28 1.89 20.40 12.71
C LYS A 28 0.41 20.35 12.36
N GLU A 29 0.05 20.68 11.11
CA GLU A 29 -1.33 20.57 10.64
C GLU A 29 -1.84 19.12 10.67
N SER A 30 -0.98 18.15 10.33
CA SER A 30 -1.31 16.72 10.38
C SER A 30 -1.66 16.23 11.79
N GLU A 31 -1.12 16.85 12.84
CA GLU A 31 -1.42 16.48 14.23
C GLU A 31 -2.86 16.83 14.62
N LYS A 32 -3.49 17.82 13.96
CA LYS A 32 -4.93 18.09 14.11
C LYS A 32 -5.80 16.94 13.57
N SER A 33 -5.22 16.07 12.74
CA SER A 33 -5.85 14.88 12.15
C SER A 33 -5.24 13.58 12.68
N LYS A 34 -4.72 13.60 13.91
CA LYS A 34 -4.02 12.46 14.54
C LYS A 34 -4.81 11.17 14.48
N GLU A 35 -6.13 11.23 14.68
CA GLU A 35 -7.01 10.07 14.67
C GLU A 35 -6.97 9.36 13.31
N VAL A 36 -6.98 10.11 12.21
CA VAL A 36 -6.92 9.55 10.85
C VAL A 36 -5.61 8.79 10.63
N PHE A 37 -4.49 9.38 11.06
CA PHE A 37 -3.18 8.74 10.96
C PHE A 37 -3.02 7.55 11.91
N SER A 38 -3.57 7.64 13.13
CA SER A 38 -3.61 6.51 14.07
C SER A 38 -4.37 5.33 13.48
N GLU A 39 -5.54 5.57 12.87
CA GLU A 39 -6.31 4.53 12.20
C GLU A 39 -5.58 3.97 10.97
N SER A 40 -4.88 4.79 10.19
CA SER A 40 -4.01 4.30 9.11
C SER A 40 -2.91 3.39 9.65
N PHE A 41 -2.21 3.80 10.70
CA PHE A 41 -1.14 3.01 11.29
C PHE A 41 -1.67 1.66 11.82
N LYS A 42 -2.84 1.65 12.46
CA LYS A 42 -3.53 0.41 12.87
C LYS A 42 -3.83 -0.51 11.69
N ARG A 43 -4.23 0.02 10.54
CA ARG A 43 -4.43 -0.79 9.33
C ARG A 43 -3.11 -1.37 8.83
N ILE A 44 -2.02 -0.61 8.84
CA ILE A 44 -0.69 -1.07 8.40
C ILE A 44 -0.16 -2.22 9.27
N ILE A 45 -0.52 -2.28 10.56
CA ILE A 45 -0.17 -3.41 11.44
C ILE A 45 -0.61 -4.75 10.86
N SER A 46 -1.73 -4.81 10.12
CA SER A 46 -2.17 -6.04 9.44
C SER A 46 -1.15 -6.55 8.42
N ILE A 47 -0.51 -5.64 7.66
CA ILE A 47 0.56 -5.99 6.70
C ILE A 47 1.78 -6.53 7.45
N GLN A 48 2.19 -5.87 8.54
CA GLN A 48 3.28 -6.36 9.38
C GLN A 48 2.97 -7.77 9.92
N ALA A 49 1.76 -8.00 10.41
CA ALA A 49 1.36 -9.30 10.95
C ALA A 49 1.41 -10.39 9.85
N TRP A 50 0.93 -10.09 8.63
CA TRP A 50 1.07 -11.00 7.49
C TRP A 50 2.53 -11.37 7.22
N ARG A 51 3.41 -10.37 7.22
CA ARG A 51 4.85 -10.58 7.00
C ARG A 51 5.41 -11.58 8.01
N THR A 52 5.28 -11.26 9.30
CA THR A 52 5.99 -11.97 10.37
C THR A 52 5.35 -13.30 10.72
N GLU A 53 4.03 -13.41 10.59
CA GLU A 53 3.30 -14.62 11.00
C GLU A 53 3.13 -15.64 9.86
N ILE A 54 3.16 -15.22 8.59
CA ILE A 54 2.90 -16.10 7.44
C ILE A 54 4.01 -16.00 6.40
N VAL A 55 4.22 -14.83 5.79
CA VAL A 55 5.02 -14.72 4.56
C VAL A 55 6.47 -15.13 4.78
N GLU A 56 7.11 -14.65 5.85
CA GLU A 56 8.52 -15.01 6.15
C GLU A 56 8.71 -16.50 6.46
N GLN A 57 7.66 -17.17 6.94
CA GLN A 57 7.69 -18.60 7.29
C GLN A 57 7.41 -19.50 6.08
N ASN A 58 6.83 -18.96 5.01
CA ASN A 58 6.32 -19.71 3.86
C ASN A 58 6.94 -19.25 2.54
N SER A 59 8.13 -18.64 2.58
CA SER A 59 8.82 -18.14 1.38
C SER A 59 10.29 -18.56 1.38
N PRO A 60 10.59 -19.81 1.01
CA PRO A 60 11.93 -20.39 1.15
C PRO A 60 12.99 -19.73 0.26
N ASP A 61 12.60 -19.23 -0.92
CA ASP A 61 13.55 -18.70 -1.91
C ASP A 61 13.80 -17.19 -1.79
N GLY A 62 13.23 -16.52 -0.78
CA GLY A 62 13.42 -15.08 -0.57
C GLY A 62 12.40 -14.18 -1.27
N ALA A 63 11.31 -14.74 -1.82
CA ALA A 63 10.18 -13.94 -2.32
C ALA A 63 9.55 -13.03 -1.22
N CYS A 64 9.74 -13.36 0.06
CA CYS A 64 9.35 -12.51 1.19
C CYS A 64 10.01 -11.11 1.19
N GLN A 65 11.10 -10.91 0.45
CA GLN A 65 11.73 -9.59 0.31
C GLN A 65 10.82 -8.61 -0.42
N PHE A 66 10.04 -9.06 -1.41
CA PHE A 66 9.00 -8.20 -2.00
C PHE A 66 7.99 -7.77 -0.95
N PHE A 67 7.58 -8.65 -0.04
CA PHE A 67 6.61 -8.30 0.99
C PHE A 67 7.17 -7.33 2.04
N LYS A 68 8.47 -7.43 2.33
CA LYS A 68 9.18 -6.43 3.15
C LYS A 68 9.13 -5.06 2.48
N GLU A 69 9.36 -5.00 1.17
CA GLU A 69 9.19 -3.76 0.41
C GLU A 69 7.73 -3.30 0.39
N ALA A 70 6.76 -4.20 0.26
CA ALA A 70 5.34 -3.82 0.36
C ALA A 70 5.00 -3.18 1.71
N GLN A 71 5.57 -3.69 2.81
CA GLN A 71 5.40 -3.08 4.13
C GLN A 71 6.08 -1.71 4.20
N ASN A 72 7.31 -1.59 3.68
CA ASN A 72 8.01 -0.30 3.61
C ASN A 72 7.19 0.71 2.81
N ASP A 73 6.65 0.32 1.67
CA ASP A 73 5.82 1.13 0.80
C ASP A 73 4.55 1.65 1.52
N ALA A 74 3.92 0.81 2.35
CA ALA A 74 2.77 1.24 3.16
C ALA A 74 3.18 2.28 4.22
N LEU A 75 4.32 2.07 4.91
CA LEU A 75 4.85 3.00 5.91
C LEU A 75 5.34 4.32 5.29
N ILE A 76 5.99 4.25 4.13
CA ILE A 76 6.44 5.41 3.36
C ILE A 76 5.23 6.22 2.90
N SER A 77 4.16 5.56 2.41
CA SER A 77 2.92 6.25 2.08
C SER A 77 2.37 7.04 3.27
N HIS A 78 2.27 6.39 4.43
CA HIS A 78 1.83 7.02 5.67
C HIS A 78 2.70 8.22 6.06
N SER A 79 4.02 8.05 6.06
CA SER A 79 4.98 9.09 6.43
C SER A 79 4.90 10.30 5.49
N LEU A 80 4.90 10.07 4.17
CA LEU A 80 4.81 11.12 3.17
C LEU A 80 3.48 11.86 3.24
N ALA A 81 2.38 11.15 3.49
CA ALA A 81 1.07 11.77 3.71
C ALA A 81 1.06 12.71 4.94
N ARG A 82 1.70 12.31 6.05
CA ARG A 82 1.84 13.20 7.22
C ARG A 82 2.64 14.48 6.92
N GLN A 83 3.57 14.40 5.98
CA GLN A 83 4.36 15.54 5.53
C GLN A 83 3.66 16.37 4.44
N GLY A 84 2.43 16.01 4.01
CA GLY A 84 1.75 16.71 2.91
C GLY A 84 2.30 16.38 1.51
N ALA A 85 3.15 15.35 1.38
CA ALA A 85 3.69 14.87 0.10
C ALA A 85 2.72 13.85 -0.54
N TRP A 86 1.56 14.32 -0.98
CA TRP A 86 0.43 13.46 -1.38
C TRP A 86 0.68 12.61 -2.62
N ARG A 87 1.30 13.17 -3.68
CA ARG A 87 1.53 12.39 -4.90
C ARG A 87 2.55 11.26 -4.64
N PRO A 88 3.73 11.53 -4.04
CA PRO A 88 4.64 10.47 -3.61
C PRO A 88 3.99 9.43 -2.68
N SER A 89 3.12 9.84 -1.76
CA SER A 89 2.44 8.89 -0.87
C SER A 89 1.52 7.93 -1.63
N LEU A 90 0.80 8.39 -2.66
CA LEU A 90 -0.04 7.55 -3.52
C LEU A 90 0.79 6.62 -4.42
N MET A 91 1.93 7.08 -4.92
CA MET A 91 2.86 6.23 -5.68
C MET A 91 3.38 5.08 -4.82
N SER A 92 3.67 5.35 -3.55
CA SER A 92 4.07 4.34 -2.57
C SER A 92 2.97 3.30 -2.34
N LEU A 93 1.68 3.68 -2.25
CA LEU A 93 0.58 2.69 -2.16
C LEU A 93 0.51 1.79 -3.40
N ARG A 94 0.76 2.33 -4.59
CA ARG A 94 0.79 1.52 -5.81
C ARG A 94 1.93 0.49 -5.76
N SER A 95 3.10 0.90 -5.31
CA SER A 95 4.25 0.00 -5.13
C SER A 95 3.93 -1.10 -4.11
N CYS A 96 3.25 -0.75 -3.00
CA CYS A 96 2.76 -1.71 -2.00
C CYS A 96 1.90 -2.82 -2.63
N ILE A 97 1.01 -2.46 -3.56
CA ILE A 97 0.20 -3.42 -4.32
C ILE A 97 1.09 -4.35 -5.14
N GLU A 98 1.97 -3.80 -5.97
CA GLU A 98 2.83 -4.58 -6.87
C GLU A 98 3.72 -5.56 -6.11
N ASN A 99 4.38 -5.07 -5.06
CA ASN A 99 5.24 -5.87 -4.21
C ASN A 99 4.48 -6.95 -3.44
N THR A 100 3.25 -6.67 -3.00
CA THR A 100 2.39 -7.71 -2.41
C THR A 100 2.08 -8.80 -3.42
N LEU A 101 1.66 -8.45 -4.65
CA LEU A 101 1.30 -9.44 -5.65
C LEU A 101 2.51 -10.25 -6.16
N LEU A 102 3.66 -9.60 -6.33
CA LEU A 102 4.93 -10.27 -6.67
C LEU A 102 5.33 -11.29 -5.62
N THR A 103 5.12 -10.97 -4.34
CA THR A 103 5.33 -11.93 -3.24
C THR A 103 4.50 -13.19 -3.47
N LEU A 104 3.19 -13.04 -3.69
CA LEU A 104 2.28 -14.18 -3.83
C LEU A 104 2.61 -15.02 -5.07
N TYR A 105 2.94 -14.36 -6.18
CA TYR A 105 3.37 -15.05 -7.38
C TYR A 105 4.64 -15.88 -7.15
N TYR A 106 5.70 -15.25 -6.64
CA TYR A 106 7.00 -15.92 -6.50
C TYR A 106 7.09 -16.92 -5.34
N ILE A 107 6.16 -16.90 -4.39
CA ILE A 107 6.02 -17.99 -3.41
C ILE A 107 5.72 -19.33 -4.11
N ASP A 108 4.85 -19.32 -5.13
CA ASP A 108 4.47 -20.54 -5.85
C ASP A 108 5.34 -20.81 -7.09
N HIS A 109 6.16 -19.83 -7.50
CA HIS A 109 6.95 -19.84 -8.75
C HIS A 109 8.45 -19.63 -8.49
N PRO A 110 9.13 -20.58 -7.80
CA PRO A 110 10.54 -20.42 -7.43
C PRO A 110 11.50 -20.44 -8.64
N VAL A 111 11.12 -21.09 -9.74
CA VAL A 111 11.90 -21.10 -10.98
C VAL A 111 11.92 -19.71 -11.61
N GLU A 112 10.76 -19.08 -11.73
CA GLU A 112 10.58 -17.74 -12.27
C GLU A 112 11.20 -16.68 -11.35
N PHE A 113 11.17 -16.87 -10.04
CA PHE A 113 11.90 -16.02 -9.10
C PHE A 113 13.42 -16.04 -9.38
N ASN A 114 13.98 -17.23 -9.60
CA ASN A 114 15.38 -17.39 -9.99
C ASN A 114 15.71 -16.78 -11.36
N GLN A 115 14.75 -16.70 -12.27
CA GLN A 115 14.91 -15.98 -13.53
C GLN A 115 14.83 -14.47 -13.33
N TRP A 116 13.95 -14.01 -12.44
CA TRP A 116 13.80 -12.60 -12.10
C TRP A 116 15.07 -12.03 -11.47
N SER A 117 15.71 -12.77 -10.55
CA SER A 117 16.96 -12.36 -9.90
C SER A 117 18.12 -12.22 -10.91
N LYS A 118 18.04 -12.91 -12.05
CA LYS A 118 18.97 -12.80 -13.18
C LYS A 118 18.54 -11.79 -14.24
N GLY A 119 17.48 -11.02 -14.00
CA GLY A 119 16.94 -10.04 -14.95
C GLY A 119 16.20 -10.63 -16.15
N LYS A 120 15.90 -11.93 -16.16
CA LYS A 120 15.30 -12.65 -17.31
C LYS A 120 13.78 -12.75 -17.24
N HIS A 121 13.18 -12.45 -16.10
CA HIS A 121 11.74 -12.52 -15.90
C HIS A 121 11.23 -11.23 -15.25
N ARG A 122 10.14 -10.68 -15.80
CA ARG A 122 9.45 -9.49 -15.32
C ARG A 122 7.96 -9.68 -15.62
N LEU A 123 7.11 -9.34 -14.66
CA LEU A 123 5.66 -9.42 -14.79
C LEU A 123 5.05 -8.04 -14.65
N GLY A 124 4.01 -7.79 -15.45
CA GLY A 124 3.13 -6.65 -15.24
C GLY A 124 2.04 -6.95 -14.22
N PHE A 125 1.38 -5.89 -13.74
CA PHE A 125 0.23 -6.02 -12.85
C PHE A 125 -0.88 -6.92 -13.42
N SER A 126 -1.16 -6.82 -14.72
CA SER A 126 -2.17 -7.64 -15.39
C SER A 126 -1.88 -9.14 -15.32
N ASP A 127 -0.61 -9.54 -15.42
CA ASP A 127 -0.18 -10.93 -15.33
C ASP A 127 -0.37 -11.47 -13.91
N LEU A 128 0.04 -10.67 -12.91
CA LEU A 128 -0.10 -11.01 -11.48
C LEU A 128 -1.57 -11.17 -11.07
N VAL A 129 -2.44 -10.31 -11.58
CA VAL A 129 -3.87 -10.39 -11.31
C VAL A 129 -4.52 -11.57 -12.03
N LYS A 130 -4.12 -11.85 -13.27
CA LYS A 130 -4.58 -13.04 -14.02
C LYS A 130 -4.18 -14.31 -13.28
N TYR A 131 -2.96 -14.35 -12.74
CA TYR A 131 -2.49 -15.44 -11.90
C TYR A 131 -3.39 -15.66 -10.68
N LEU A 132 -3.61 -14.61 -9.87
CA LEU A 132 -4.42 -14.73 -8.65
C LEU A 132 -5.87 -15.12 -8.93
N ALA A 133 -6.45 -14.61 -10.02
CA ALA A 133 -7.81 -14.98 -10.43
C ALA A 133 -7.94 -16.46 -10.82
N ALA A 134 -6.86 -17.07 -11.32
CA ALA A 134 -6.80 -18.49 -11.67
C ALA A 134 -6.28 -19.39 -10.54
N HIS A 135 -5.89 -18.82 -9.39
CA HIS A 135 -5.28 -19.57 -8.30
C HIS A 135 -6.33 -20.44 -7.58
N PRO A 136 -6.03 -21.72 -7.23
CA PRO A 136 -7.02 -22.64 -6.64
C PRO A 136 -7.68 -22.12 -5.35
N ASN A 137 -6.97 -21.31 -4.55
CA ASN A 137 -7.57 -20.72 -3.35
C ASN A 137 -8.61 -19.61 -3.61
N PHE A 138 -8.75 -19.17 -4.86
CA PHE A 138 -9.74 -18.21 -5.33
C PHE A 138 -10.87 -18.89 -6.13
N GLU A 139 -10.77 -20.20 -6.40
CA GLU A 139 -11.78 -20.95 -7.12
C GLU A 139 -13.16 -20.86 -6.44
N GLY A 140 -14.21 -20.67 -7.24
CA GLY A 140 -15.58 -20.55 -6.76
C GLY A 140 -15.94 -19.20 -6.11
N THR A 141 -15.05 -18.20 -6.13
CA THR A 141 -15.28 -16.88 -5.53
C THR A 141 -15.39 -15.80 -6.60
N LYS A 142 -16.22 -14.78 -6.36
CA LYS A 142 -16.28 -13.61 -7.25
C LYS A 142 -15.16 -12.64 -6.91
N GLU A 143 -14.64 -11.93 -7.91
CA GLU A 143 -13.58 -10.92 -7.69
C GLU A 143 -13.99 -9.80 -6.71
N THR A 144 -15.29 -9.52 -6.59
CA THR A 144 -15.85 -8.55 -5.62
C THR A 144 -15.84 -9.05 -4.18
N GLU A 145 -15.63 -10.36 -3.98
CA GLU A 145 -15.63 -11.00 -2.66
C GLU A 145 -14.22 -11.21 -2.13
N ASN A 146 -13.26 -11.47 -3.02
CA ASN A 146 -11.87 -11.74 -2.69
C ASN A 146 -10.96 -10.51 -2.76
N GLY A 147 -11.49 -9.34 -3.14
CA GLY A 147 -10.79 -8.07 -3.19
C GLY A 147 -10.04 -7.78 -4.49
N LEU A 148 -10.00 -8.69 -5.46
CA LEU A 148 -9.34 -8.46 -6.75
C LEU A 148 -9.99 -7.32 -7.55
N SER A 149 -11.33 -7.22 -7.51
CA SER A 149 -12.06 -6.15 -8.21
C SER A 149 -11.70 -4.77 -7.65
N GLU A 150 -11.74 -4.62 -6.32
CA GLU A 150 -11.29 -3.42 -5.62
C GLU A 150 -9.84 -3.08 -5.94
N LEU A 151 -8.94 -4.07 -5.91
CA LEU A 151 -7.53 -3.87 -6.15
C LEU A 151 -7.26 -3.38 -7.58
N LYS A 152 -7.91 -3.97 -8.60
CA LYS A 152 -7.80 -3.53 -10.01
C LYS A 152 -8.17 -2.06 -10.17
N ARG A 153 -9.33 -1.65 -9.65
CA ARG A 153 -9.82 -0.26 -9.71
C ARG A 153 -8.90 0.70 -8.97
N GLU A 154 -8.38 0.27 -7.82
CA GLU A 154 -7.49 1.09 -7.02
C GLU A 154 -6.13 1.27 -7.70
N TYR A 155 -5.56 0.19 -8.23
CA TYR A 155 -4.31 0.25 -9.00
C TYR A 155 -4.42 1.18 -10.21
N GLU A 156 -5.54 1.14 -10.95
CA GLU A 156 -5.80 2.08 -12.06
C GLU A 156 -5.83 3.53 -11.57
N THR A 157 -6.48 3.77 -10.42
CA THR A 157 -6.56 5.10 -9.81
C THR A 157 -5.19 5.61 -9.37
N LEU A 158 -4.40 4.78 -8.68
CA LEU A 158 -3.07 5.14 -8.21
C LEU A 158 -2.06 5.30 -9.36
N SER A 159 -2.22 4.54 -10.45
CA SER A 159 -1.38 4.69 -11.65
C SER A 159 -1.53 6.07 -12.30
N LYS A 160 -2.70 6.71 -12.18
CA LYS A 160 -2.90 8.10 -12.63
C LYS A 160 -2.07 9.10 -11.83
N ALA A 161 -1.77 8.80 -10.56
CA ALA A 161 -0.86 9.62 -9.74
C ALA A 161 0.60 9.48 -10.21
N VAL A 162 1.02 8.29 -10.65
CA VAL A 162 2.37 8.09 -11.24
C VAL A 162 2.50 8.89 -12.54
N HIS A 163 1.56 8.73 -13.47
CA HIS A 163 1.66 9.35 -14.80
C HIS A 163 1.29 10.84 -14.83
N GLY A 164 0.76 11.42 -13.74
CA GLY A 164 0.28 12.80 -13.71
C GLY A 164 -0.83 13.07 -14.74
N SER A 165 -1.52 12.01 -15.16
CA SER A 165 -2.41 11.99 -16.32
C SER A 165 -3.74 12.71 -16.08
N THR A 166 -4.04 13.05 -14.82
CA THR A 166 -5.25 13.78 -14.43
C THR A 166 -4.88 15.09 -13.77
N LYS A 167 -5.62 16.18 -14.05
CA LYS A 167 -5.39 17.50 -13.44
C LYS A 167 -5.35 17.45 -11.90
N SER A 168 -6.13 16.56 -11.29
CA SER A 168 -6.19 16.34 -9.85
C SER A 168 -4.91 15.79 -9.22
N PHE A 169 -3.98 15.24 -10.00
CA PHE A 169 -2.69 14.71 -9.52
C PHE A 169 -1.50 15.58 -9.91
N ARG A 170 -1.74 16.75 -10.52
CA ARG A 170 -0.68 17.71 -10.83
C ARG A 170 -0.29 18.44 -9.54
N MET A 171 1.01 18.48 -9.27
CA MET A 171 1.58 19.21 -8.14
C MET A 171 1.65 20.73 -8.37
N THR A 172 1.47 21.17 -9.63
CA THR A 172 1.40 22.58 -10.00
C THR A 172 -0.06 23.05 -9.97
N LYS A 173 -0.43 23.92 -9.02
CA LYS A 173 -1.74 24.58 -9.00
C LYS A 173 -1.57 26.03 -9.49
N GLY A 174 -2.39 26.46 -10.45
CA GLY A 174 -2.38 27.85 -10.94
C GLY A 174 -1.12 28.30 -11.69
N GLY A 175 -0.30 27.37 -12.22
CA GLY A 175 0.93 27.69 -12.95
C GLY A 175 2.15 27.98 -12.06
N THR A 176 2.00 27.92 -10.74
CA THR A 176 3.10 28.03 -9.78
C THR A 176 3.43 26.65 -9.19
N ILE A 177 4.72 26.44 -8.87
CA ILE A 177 5.14 25.31 -8.05
C ILE A 177 4.60 25.58 -6.64
N SER A 178 3.41 25.03 -6.37
CA SER A 178 2.84 24.94 -5.03
C SER A 178 3.75 23.99 -4.24
N GLY A 179 4.11 24.34 -3.00
CA GLY A 179 5.11 23.62 -2.20
C GLY A 179 4.99 22.10 -2.31
N LEU A 180 6.13 21.41 -2.38
CA LEU A 180 6.21 19.95 -2.53
C LEU A 180 5.46 19.21 -1.41
N ASN A 181 5.33 19.89 -0.27
CA ASN A 181 4.71 19.45 0.96
C ASN A 181 3.67 20.51 1.36
N SER A 182 2.39 20.23 1.11
CA SER A 182 1.31 21.13 1.51
C SER A 182 0.15 20.34 2.07
N PHE A 183 -0.17 20.54 3.35
CA PHE A 183 -1.30 19.85 3.94
C PHE A 183 -2.64 20.49 3.55
N THR A 184 -3.58 19.66 3.08
CA THR A 184 -4.99 20.04 2.95
C THR A 184 -5.89 18.90 3.38
N GLU A 185 -7.03 19.22 4.00
CA GLU A 185 -8.01 18.20 4.43
C GLU A 185 -8.58 17.41 3.25
N GLN A 186 -8.73 18.06 2.09
CA GLN A 186 -9.19 17.41 0.86
C GLN A 186 -8.22 16.31 0.41
N GLU A 187 -6.92 16.61 0.40
CA GLU A 187 -5.89 15.64 0.00
C GLU A 187 -5.72 14.54 1.06
N LEU A 188 -5.84 14.87 2.35
CA LEU A 188 -5.90 13.89 3.43
C LEU A 188 -7.07 12.91 3.23
N GLY A 189 -8.28 13.43 2.98
CA GLY A 189 -9.47 12.62 2.75
C GLY A 189 -9.34 11.72 1.52
N ALA A 190 -8.74 12.25 0.45
CA ALA A 190 -8.44 11.50 -0.76
C ALA A 190 -7.45 10.35 -0.47
N TRP A 191 -6.30 10.65 0.14
CA TRP A 191 -5.29 9.65 0.50
C TRP A 191 -5.84 8.59 1.46
N ASN A 192 -6.51 8.98 2.54
CA ASN A 192 -7.07 8.06 3.53
C ASN A 192 -8.09 7.10 2.89
N THR A 193 -8.88 7.59 1.93
CA THR A 193 -9.80 6.73 1.17
C THR A 193 -9.04 5.67 0.36
N ARG A 194 -7.98 6.08 -0.35
CA ARG A 194 -7.16 5.19 -1.18
C ARG A 194 -6.39 4.17 -0.36
N GLU A 195 -5.74 4.62 0.71
CA GLU A 195 -5.01 3.74 1.64
C GLU A 195 -5.94 2.68 2.23
N ARG A 196 -7.11 3.08 2.72
CA ARG A 196 -8.07 2.15 3.32
C ARG A 196 -8.53 1.10 2.29
N ILE A 197 -8.92 1.52 1.10
CA ILE A 197 -9.36 0.59 0.03
C ILE A 197 -8.22 -0.38 -0.32
N THR A 198 -7.00 0.14 -0.47
CA THR A 198 -5.81 -0.65 -0.81
C THR A 198 -5.53 -1.71 0.25
N ILE A 199 -5.36 -1.32 1.51
CA ILE A 199 -5.01 -2.25 2.59
C ILE A 199 -6.13 -3.26 2.85
N CYS A 200 -7.40 -2.85 2.77
CA CYS A 200 -8.52 -3.79 2.86
C CYS A 200 -8.50 -4.83 1.73
N ALA A 201 -8.26 -4.41 0.48
CA ALA A 201 -8.21 -5.32 -0.67
C ALA A 201 -7.03 -6.29 -0.57
N LEU A 202 -5.85 -5.81 -0.19
CA LEU A 202 -4.67 -6.66 0.04
C LEU A 202 -4.92 -7.67 1.16
N ASN A 203 -5.53 -7.27 2.27
CA ASN A 203 -5.89 -8.20 3.34
C ASN A 203 -6.84 -9.30 2.89
N LEU A 204 -7.84 -8.98 2.06
CA LEU A 204 -8.74 -9.99 1.50
C LEU A 204 -7.98 -10.97 0.61
N ILE A 205 -7.16 -10.46 -0.31
CA ILE A 205 -6.36 -11.30 -1.22
C ILE A 205 -5.43 -12.22 -0.41
N LEU A 206 -4.72 -11.69 0.58
CA LEU A 206 -3.85 -12.48 1.45
C LEU A 206 -4.63 -13.53 2.25
N LEU A 207 -5.82 -13.16 2.73
CA LEU A 207 -6.70 -14.09 3.46
C LEU A 207 -7.13 -15.25 2.58
N PHE A 208 -7.58 -14.99 1.35
CA PHE A 208 -7.95 -16.06 0.41
C PHE A 208 -6.74 -16.91 0.06
N PHE A 209 -5.62 -16.27 -0.32
CA PHE A 209 -4.40 -16.97 -0.72
C PHE A 209 -3.86 -17.90 0.38
N PHE A 210 -3.84 -17.44 1.64
CA PHE A 210 -3.33 -18.20 2.79
C PHE A 210 -4.42 -18.84 3.66
N ARG A 211 -5.66 -18.98 3.17
CA ARG A 211 -6.82 -19.42 3.99
C ARG A 211 -6.58 -20.73 4.74
N ASN A 212 -5.81 -21.65 4.15
CA ASN A 212 -5.51 -22.95 4.75
C ASN A 212 -4.63 -22.82 6.02
N LEU A 213 -3.81 -21.78 6.12
CA LEU A 213 -2.93 -21.49 7.26
C LEU A 213 -3.65 -20.75 8.40
N LEU A 214 -4.91 -20.33 8.19
CA LEU A 214 -5.69 -19.53 9.12
C LEU A 214 -6.86 -20.29 9.78
N GLN A 215 -6.97 -21.60 9.54
CA GLN A 215 -8.06 -22.42 10.03
C GLN A 215 -8.02 -22.62 11.56
N GLY A 216 -9.19 -22.89 12.15
CA GLY A 216 -9.31 -23.15 13.58
C GLY A 216 -8.91 -21.95 14.45
N ALA A 217 -8.00 -22.15 15.40
CA ALA A 217 -7.48 -21.13 16.31
C ALA A 217 -6.11 -20.57 15.89
N ALA A 218 -5.62 -20.92 14.68
CA ALA A 218 -4.32 -20.49 14.20
C ALA A 218 -4.24 -18.97 14.03
N LYS A 219 -3.02 -18.43 14.25
CA LYS A 219 -2.62 -17.05 13.94
C LYS A 219 -3.63 -16.00 14.47
N ARG A 220 -3.98 -16.12 15.75
CA ARG A 220 -5.00 -15.27 16.42
C ARG A 220 -4.67 -13.78 16.33
N ASN A 221 -3.40 -13.40 16.45
CA ASN A 221 -2.97 -12.01 16.43
C ASN A 221 -3.09 -11.42 15.03
N LEU A 222 -2.61 -12.13 14.00
CA LEU A 222 -2.88 -11.80 12.60
C LEU A 222 -4.38 -11.59 12.34
N ARG A 223 -5.25 -12.52 12.76
CA ARG A 223 -6.70 -12.37 12.55
C ARG A 223 -7.28 -11.14 13.25
N LYS A 224 -6.84 -10.83 14.48
CA LYS A 224 -7.23 -9.58 15.17
C LYS A 224 -6.76 -8.34 14.40
N SER A 225 -5.55 -8.38 13.84
CA SER A 225 -5.00 -7.27 13.06
C SER A 225 -5.75 -7.06 11.75
N ILE A 226 -6.15 -8.13 11.05
CA ILE A 226 -7.03 -8.05 9.87
C ILE A 226 -8.37 -7.42 10.26
N GLY A 227 -8.89 -7.75 11.45
CA GLY A 227 -10.10 -7.17 12.03
C GLY A 227 -10.07 -5.64 12.18
N LEU A 228 -8.88 -5.02 12.28
CA LEU A 228 -8.73 -3.55 12.27
C LEU A 228 -9.07 -2.93 10.91
N THR A 229 -9.13 -3.72 9.84
CA THR A 229 -9.32 -3.25 8.47
C THR A 229 -10.69 -3.62 7.90
N THR A 230 -11.43 -4.50 8.55
CA THR A 230 -12.70 -5.07 8.06
C THR A 230 -13.86 -4.68 8.94
N ASN A 231 -15.00 -4.32 8.34
CA ASN A 231 -16.24 -4.14 9.09
C ASN A 231 -16.97 -5.48 9.34
N THR A 232 -17.91 -5.50 10.29
CA THR A 232 -18.63 -6.71 10.73
C THR A 232 -19.31 -7.46 9.57
N LYS A 233 -19.99 -6.75 8.67
CA LYS A 233 -20.67 -7.36 7.51
C LYS A 233 -19.67 -8.07 6.58
N LYS A 234 -18.50 -7.48 6.35
CA LYS A 234 -17.43 -8.14 5.59
C LYS A 234 -16.87 -9.34 6.33
N SER A 235 -16.68 -9.27 7.65
CA SER A 235 -16.19 -10.39 8.46
C SER A 235 -17.09 -11.63 8.41
N GLU A 236 -18.41 -11.45 8.39
CA GLU A 236 -19.37 -12.54 8.21
C GLU A 236 -19.25 -13.19 6.84
N ASN A 237 -19.16 -12.38 5.78
CA ASN A 237 -18.98 -12.88 4.42
C ASN A 237 -17.65 -13.63 4.26
N ILE A 238 -16.56 -13.09 4.82
CA ILE A 238 -15.24 -13.75 4.84
C ILE A 238 -15.35 -15.13 5.48
N LYS A 239 -16.01 -15.24 6.64
CA LYS A 239 -16.18 -16.52 7.33
C LYS A 239 -16.94 -17.53 6.48
N SER A 240 -18.01 -17.09 5.81
CA SER A 240 -18.82 -17.93 4.91
C SER A 240 -17.98 -18.50 3.77
N LEU A 241 -17.14 -17.66 3.15
CA LEU A 241 -16.37 -18.03 1.95
C LEU A 241 -15.07 -18.77 2.24
N THR A 242 -14.47 -18.57 3.42
CA THR A 242 -13.10 -19.06 3.71
C THR A 242 -13.02 -19.97 4.93
N GLY A 243 -14.09 -20.08 5.72
CA GLY A 243 -14.08 -20.72 7.03
C GLY A 243 -13.34 -19.94 8.12
N VAL A 244 -12.66 -18.84 7.77
CA VAL A 244 -11.85 -18.05 8.70
C VAL A 244 -12.70 -17.01 9.41
N LYS A 245 -12.86 -17.12 10.73
CA LYS A 245 -13.54 -16.09 11.54
C LYS A 245 -12.61 -14.91 11.80
N ILE A 246 -12.94 -13.72 11.31
CA ILE A 246 -12.22 -12.49 11.69
C ILE A 246 -12.89 -11.89 12.94
N PRO A 247 -12.15 -11.66 14.04
CA PRO A 247 -12.69 -11.00 15.21
C PRO A 247 -13.14 -9.58 14.85
N SER A 248 -14.41 -9.27 15.10
CA SER A 248 -14.90 -7.89 15.04
C SER A 248 -14.28 -7.09 16.18
N GLN A 249 -13.80 -5.88 15.88
CA GLN A 249 -13.55 -4.91 16.95
C GLN A 249 -14.89 -4.23 17.25
N HIS A 250 -15.32 -4.34 18.51
CA HIS A 250 -16.48 -3.64 19.04
C HIS A 250 -16.19 -2.15 19.10
#